data_AF-A0A7S3UMT4-F1
#
_entry.id   AF-A0A7S3UMT4-F1
#
_cell.length_a   1.000
_cell.length_b   1.000
_cell.length_c   1.000
_cell.angle_alpha   90.00
_cell.angle_beta   90.00
_cell.angle_gamma   90.00
#
_symmetry.space_group_name_H-M   'P 1'
#
loop_
_entity.id
_entity.type
_entity.pdbx_description
1 polymer ?
#
loop_
_entity_poly.entity_id
_entity_poly.type
_entity_poly.pdbx_seq_one_letter_code
_entity_poly.pdbx_strand_id
1 'polypeptide(L)'
;QGVVIKVVRMGPMIQRVRQACPQCNGQGQSFKTKKSKEVIEVHIQKGMKDGQQIPFRGMADETDPSEEPGDFIVVLKQKAPQKDAAAKGFTRKGNDLYLRRSI
;
A
#
# COMPACT_ATOMS: atom_id res chain seq x y z
N GLN A 1 16.19 -0.89 20.75
CA GLN A 1 16.43 0.52 21.12
C GLN A 1 17.92 0.83 21.02
N GLY A 2 18.29 1.84 20.24
CA GLY A 2 19.69 2.23 20.04
C GLY A 2 20.11 3.33 21.01
N VAL A 3 20.93 3.00 22.00
CA VAL A 3 21.40 3.96 23.03
C VAL A 3 22.91 3.94 23.08
N VAL A 4 23.53 5.13 23.12
CA VAL A 4 24.96 5.30 23.32
C VAL A 4 25.19 5.89 24.71
N ILE A 5 26.13 5.30 25.45
CA ILE A 5 26.53 5.81 26.77
C ILE A 5 27.68 6.79 26.57
N LYS A 6 27.42 8.08 26.79
CA LYS A 6 28.44 9.12 26.76
C LYS A 6 28.98 9.33 28.17
N VAL A 7 30.28 9.18 28.35
CA VAL A 7 30.95 9.44 29.63
C VAL A 7 31.37 10.90 29.65
N VAL A 8 30.80 11.69 30.56
CA VAL A 8 31.17 13.10 30.78
C VAL A 8 31.96 13.19 32.08
N ARG A 9 33.14 13.81 32.02
CA ARG A 9 34.02 13.97 33.18
C ARG A 9 33.97 15.42 33.65
N MET A 10 33.53 15.62 34.89
CA MET A 10 33.49 16.91 35.58
C MET A 10 34.51 16.87 36.72
N GLY A 11 35.79 17.00 36.37
CA GLY A 11 36.90 16.88 37.32
C GLY A 11 37.00 15.46 37.91
N PRO A 12 36.99 15.27 39.25
CA PRO A 12 37.04 13.95 39.87
C PRO A 12 35.75 13.14 39.70
N MET A 13 34.65 13.77 39.24
CA MET A 13 33.36 13.11 39.05
C MET A 13 33.20 12.60 37.61
N ILE A 14 32.74 11.36 37.45
CA ILE A 14 32.44 10.73 36.16
C ILE A 14 30.93 10.44 36.08
N GLN A 15 30.26 10.98 35.07
CA GLN A 15 28.85 10.72 34.81
C GLN A 15 28.68 9.91 33.51
N ARG A 16 27.87 8.85 33.56
CA ARG A 16 27.44 8.09 32.37
C ARG A 16 26.05 8.56 31.95
N VAL A 17 25.96 9.29 30.85
CA VAL A 17 24.69 9.78 30.28
C VAL A 17 24.24 8.84 29.18
N ARG A 18 22.99 8.37 29.24
CA ARG A 18 22.36 7.62 28.16
C ARG A 18 21.79 8.60 27.14
N GLN A 19 22.27 8.57 25.91
CA GLN A 19 21.78 9.38 24.81
C GLN A 19 21.27 8.48 23.68
N ALA A 20 20.24 8.90 22.96
CA ALA A 20 19.79 8.21 21.76
C ALA A 20 20.96 8.09 20.77
N CYS A 21 21.14 6.91 20.17
CA CYS A 21 22.20 6.69 19.19
C CYS A 21 22.01 7.65 18.01
N PRO A 22 23.01 8.47 17.64
CA PRO A 22 22.88 9.46 16.57
C PRO A 22 22.79 8.83 15.17
N GLN A 23 23.17 7.57 15.00
CA GLN A 23 23.09 6.88 13.70
C GLN A 23 21.69 6.34 13.41
N CYS A 24 20.98 5.83 14.41
CA CYS A 24 19.63 5.27 14.27
C CYS A 24 18.57 6.09 15.00
N ASN A 25 18.90 7.27 15.52
CA ASN A 25 18.03 8.16 16.30
C ASN A 25 17.22 7.44 17.39
N GLY A 26 17.82 6.46 18.07
CA GLY A 26 17.14 5.69 19.11
C GLY A 26 16.39 4.44 18.64
N GLN A 27 16.16 4.26 17.34
CA GLN A 27 15.39 3.14 16.78
C GLN A 27 16.11 1.79 16.98
N GLY A 28 17.45 1.79 16.96
CA GLY A 28 18.27 0.59 17.17
C GLY A 28 18.65 -0.14 15.88
N GLN A 29 17.94 0.13 14.78
CA GLN A 29 18.29 -0.31 13.44
C GLN A 29 18.14 0.88 12.48
N SER A 30 18.85 0.86 11.35
CA SER A 30 18.75 1.91 10.33
C SER A 30 18.69 1.25 8.95
N PHE A 31 17.62 1.49 8.23
CA PHE A 31 17.41 0.94 6.89
C PHE A 31 17.32 2.05 5.85
N LYS A 32 17.67 1.73 4.61
CA LYS A 32 17.52 2.66 3.47
C LYS A 32 16.24 2.31 2.73
N THR A 33 15.29 3.23 2.69
CA THR A 33 14.08 3.08 1.88
C THR A 33 14.40 3.31 0.40
N LYS A 34 13.98 2.39 -0.47
CA LYS A 34 14.08 2.54 -1.92
C LYS A 34 12.67 2.71 -2.49
N LYS A 35 12.47 3.71 -3.34
CA LYS A 35 11.22 3.87 -4.10
C LYS A 35 11.35 3.08 -5.40
N SER A 36 10.66 1.94 -5.50
CA SER A 36 10.47 1.19 -6.74
C SER A 36 9.18 1.59 -7.44
N LYS A 37 9.13 1.43 -8.76
CA LYS A 37 7.91 1.50 -9.56
C LYS A 37 7.78 0.16 -10.26
N GLU A 38 6.65 -0.51 -10.06
CA GLU A 38 6.37 -1.81 -10.66
C GLU A 38 5.10 -1.71 -11.50
N VAL A 39 5.11 -2.37 -12.65
CA VAL A 39 3.95 -2.44 -13.55
C VAL A 39 3.26 -3.78 -13.29
N ILE A 40 2.01 -3.72 -12.80
CA ILE A 40 1.20 -4.90 -12.50
C ILE A 40 0.19 -5.09 -13.62
N GLU A 41 0.25 -6.23 -14.31
CA GLU A 41 -0.73 -6.61 -15.33
C GLU A 41 -1.95 -7.25 -14.67
N VAL A 42 -3.10 -6.59 -14.78
CA VAL A 42 -4.36 -7.08 -14.21
C VAL A 42 -5.24 -7.64 -15.32
N HIS A 43 -5.49 -8.94 -15.30
CA HIS A 43 -6.37 -9.59 -16.27
C HIS A 43 -7.84 -9.56 -15.81
N ILE A 44 -8.67 -8.80 -16.50
CA ILE A 44 -10.11 -8.71 -16.23
C ILE A 44 -10.85 -9.76 -17.06
N GLN A 45 -11.34 -10.81 -16.40
CA GLN A 45 -12.13 -11.85 -17.05
C GLN A 45 -13.55 -11.36 -17.41
N LYS A 46 -14.11 -11.97 -18.46
CA LYS A 46 -15.48 -11.70 -18.89
C LYS A 46 -16.47 -12.05 -17.77
N GLY A 47 -17.45 -11.19 -17.55
CA GLY A 47 -18.49 -11.40 -16.55
C GLY A 47 -18.12 -10.97 -15.12
N MET A 48 -16.88 -10.53 -14.86
CA MET A 48 -16.51 -9.96 -13.57
C MET A 48 -17.47 -8.85 -13.14
N LYS A 49 -17.81 -8.82 -11.85
CA LYS A 49 -18.84 -7.93 -11.29
C LYS A 49 -18.23 -6.64 -10.77
N ASP A 50 -19.06 -5.61 -10.64
CA ASP A 50 -18.68 -4.41 -9.90
C ASP A 50 -18.32 -4.76 -8.45
N GLY A 51 -17.26 -4.14 -7.92
CA GLY A 51 -16.77 -4.38 -6.58
C GLY A 51 -16.01 -5.70 -6.38
N GLN A 52 -15.86 -6.53 -7.41
CA GLN A 52 -15.06 -7.75 -7.33
C GLN A 52 -13.59 -7.40 -7.04
N GLN A 53 -13.00 -8.12 -6.09
CA GLN A 53 -11.64 -7.90 -5.61
C GLN A 53 -10.68 -8.92 -6.26
N ILE A 54 -9.52 -8.43 -6.69
CA ILE A 54 -8.42 -9.25 -7.20
C ILE A 54 -7.22 -9.00 -6.26
N PRO A 55 -6.94 -9.91 -5.31
CA PRO A 55 -5.86 -9.75 -4.35
C PRO A 55 -4.51 -10.14 -4.94
N PHE A 56 -3.51 -9.28 -4.76
CA PHE A 56 -2.10 -9.54 -5.03
C PHE A 56 -1.36 -9.59 -3.70
N ARG A 57 -0.91 -10.79 -3.31
CA ARG A 57 -0.30 -11.00 -2.00
C ARG A 57 1.13 -10.50 -1.95
N GLY A 58 1.52 -9.85 -0.86
CA GLY A 58 2.90 -9.39 -0.64
C GLY A 58 3.38 -8.30 -1.60
N MET A 59 2.45 -7.56 -2.23
CA MET A 59 2.76 -6.47 -3.17
C MET A 59 2.49 -5.07 -2.59
N ALA A 60 2.21 -4.96 -1.28
CA ALA A 60 2.10 -3.66 -0.62
C ALA A 60 3.48 -3.08 -0.27
N ASP A 61 3.49 -1.84 0.21
CA ASP A 61 4.71 -1.16 0.63
C ASP A 61 5.37 -1.86 1.84
N GLU A 62 6.66 -2.19 1.71
CA GLU A 62 7.48 -2.74 2.77
C GLU A 62 7.89 -1.64 3.76
N THR A 63 7.55 -1.80 5.04
CA THR A 63 7.85 -0.81 6.09
C THR A 63 9.04 -1.21 6.95
N ASP A 64 9.17 -2.50 7.30
CA ASP A 64 10.31 -3.06 8.01
C ASP A 64 10.81 -4.33 7.28
N PRO A 65 12.14 -4.50 7.10
CA PRO A 65 12.69 -5.70 6.46
C PRO A 65 12.44 -7.02 7.20
N SER A 66 11.99 -6.96 8.44
CA SER A 66 11.68 -8.13 9.28
C SER A 66 10.23 -8.56 9.17
N GLU A 67 9.36 -7.75 8.55
CA GLU A 67 7.93 -7.99 8.42
C GLU A 67 7.57 -8.35 6.97
N GLU A 68 6.59 -9.24 6.80
CA GLU A 68 6.09 -9.58 5.48
C GLU A 68 5.27 -8.41 4.90
N PRO A 69 5.47 -8.03 3.61
CA PRO A 69 4.68 -7.00 2.98
C PRO A 69 3.19 -7.37 2.95
N GLY A 70 2.33 -6.36 3.07
CA GLY A 70 0.88 -6.54 2.96
C GLY A 70 0.39 -6.84 1.54
N ASP A 71 -0.93 -6.88 1.40
CA ASP A 71 -1.60 -7.20 0.13
C ASP A 71 -2.01 -5.94 -0.66
N PHE A 72 -1.88 -6.01 -1.98
CA PHE A 72 -2.40 -5.02 -2.92
C PHE A 72 -3.72 -5.53 -3.52
N ILE A 73 -4.84 -4.87 -3.23
CA ILE A 73 -6.18 -5.31 -3.66
C ILE A 73 -6.71 -4.40 -4.76
N VAL A 74 -6.89 -4.96 -5.96
CA VAL A 74 -7.54 -4.25 -7.07
C VAL A 74 -9.04 -4.47 -6.98
N VAL A 75 -9.81 -3.38 -6.87
CA VAL A 75 -11.27 -3.41 -6.87
C VAL A 75 -11.80 -2.97 -8.22
N LEU A 76 -12.54 -3.85 -8.88
CA LEU A 76 -13.16 -3.52 -10.16
C LEU A 76 -14.30 -2.52 -9.97
N LYS A 77 -14.28 -1.46 -10.77
CA LYS A 77 -15.35 -0.46 -10.82
C LYS A 77 -15.99 -0.45 -12.20
N GLN A 78 -17.29 -0.75 -12.24
CA GLN A 78 -18.08 -0.69 -13.46
C GLN A 78 -18.18 0.76 -13.92
N LYS A 79 -17.73 1.02 -15.15
CA LYS A 79 -17.84 2.34 -15.76
C LYS A 79 -19.31 2.70 -15.97
N ALA A 80 -19.65 3.96 -15.69
CA ALA A 80 -21.00 4.46 -15.88
C ALA A 80 -21.39 4.39 -17.37
N PRO A 81 -22.59 3.91 -17.71
CA PRO A 81 -23.00 3.63 -19.09
C PRO A 81 -23.06 4.88 -19.99
N GLN A 82 -23.11 6.07 -19.41
CA GLN A 82 -23.11 7.33 -20.16
C GLN A 82 -21.71 7.71 -20.69
N LYS A 83 -20.64 7.12 -20.15
CA LYS A 83 -19.25 7.46 -20.50
C LYS A 83 -18.64 6.57 -21.60
N ASP A 84 -19.35 5.55 -22.05
CA ASP A 84 -18.91 4.64 -23.11
C ASP A 84 -19.88 4.69 -24.29
N ALA A 85 -19.35 4.94 -25.49
CA ALA A 85 -20.15 5.00 -26.71
C ALA A 85 -20.90 3.67 -26.98
N ALA A 86 -20.31 2.54 -26.62
CA ALA A 86 -20.91 1.22 -26.78
C ALA A 86 -21.96 0.86 -25.71
N ALA A 87 -21.92 1.49 -24.53
CA ALA A 87 -22.82 1.17 -23.41
C ALA A 87 -23.96 2.18 -23.21
N LYS A 88 -24.09 3.17 -24.11
CA LYS A 88 -25.10 4.23 -24.02
C LYS A 88 -26.52 3.64 -23.96
N GLY A 89 -27.18 3.85 -22.82
CA GLY A 89 -28.56 3.37 -22.57
C GLY A 89 -28.67 2.00 -21.91
N PHE A 90 -27.56 1.29 -21.69
CA PHE A 90 -27.56 0.00 -20.99
C PHE A 90 -27.29 0.18 -19.50
N THR A 91 -28.05 -0.50 -18.65
CA THR A 91 -27.76 -0.60 -17.22
C THR A 91 -27.50 -2.06 -16.87
N ARG A 92 -26.29 -2.40 -16.44
CA ARG A 92 -25.97 -3.75 -15.98
C ARG A 92 -26.47 -3.96 -14.55
N LYS A 93 -27.20 -5.05 -14.31
CA LYS A 93 -27.49 -5.55 -12.97
C LYS A 93 -27.17 -7.04 -12.94
N GLY A 94 -26.16 -7.43 -12.16
CA GLY A 94 -25.67 -8.80 -12.13
C GLY A 94 -25.16 -9.26 -13.49
N ASN A 95 -25.81 -10.26 -14.05
CA ASN A 95 -25.49 -10.84 -15.36
C ASN A 95 -26.37 -10.29 -16.49
N ASP A 96 -27.33 -9.43 -16.18
CA ASP A 96 -28.31 -8.91 -17.13
C ASP A 96 -28.00 -7.47 -17.54
N LEU A 97 -28.43 -7.12 -18.75
CA LEU A 97 -28.36 -5.76 -19.30
C LEU A 97 -29.77 -5.23 -19.54
N TYR A 98 -30.11 -4.12 -18.90
CA TYR A 98 -31.39 -3.44 -19.06
C TYR A 98 -31.26 -2.30 -20.06
N LEU A 99 -32.20 -2.18 -20.99
CA LEU A 99 -32.30 -1.09 -21.96
C LEU A 99 -33.70 -0.49 -21.89
N ARG A 100 -33.80 0.82 -21.71
CA ARG A 100 -35.07 1.53 -21.78
C ARG A 100 -35.21 2.22 -23.13
N ARG A 101 -36.25 1.87 -23.89
CA ARG A 101 -36.64 2.53 -25.14
C ARG A 101 -38.09 3.00 -25.03
N SER A 102 -38.36 4.23 -25.47
CA SER A 102 -39.72 4.68 -25.77
C SER A 102 -40.09 4.16 -27.16
N ILE A 103 -41.26 3.55 -27.26
CA ILE A 103 -41.87 3.16 -28.53
C ILE A 103 -42.69 4.36 -29.03
#